data_AF-A0A2C5XI69-F1
#
_entry.id   AF-A0A2C5XI69-F1
#
_cell.length_a   1.000
_cell.length_b   1.000
_cell.length_c   1.000
_cell.angle_alpha   90.00
_cell.angle_beta   90.00
_cell.angle_gamma   90.00
#
_symmetry.space_group_name_H-M   'P 1'
#
loop_
_entity.id
_entity.type
_entity.pdbx_description
1 polymer ?
#
loop_
_entity_poly.entity_id
_entity_poly.type
_entity_poly.pdbx_seq_one_letter_code
_entity_poly.pdbx_strand_id
1 'polypeptide(L)'
;MQRELENAIHDLDTSKASLVEKDRIIKQRDALLESHALESRKVAEMLEKERLAHRNTKAQFETFQKTHHHMSQTASTQDVRIAELESTRGHDRKRLATLEQSMREQLQQRNELLLKLWQKLSGLCGREWANSNTLVDRLAVPSVEVIANRLPGFSKNLFAAVKTVEAMFASLQTRIKSVERDLERDYQTLEHNVELRTKKLDRLETMVRNVVASTPHETLARMQRLEEAYRQLKVENTTLKSAQDVRSRAAKLYRDGTVQSLSGSPSPSVPRGPGDRDLGQRSSRSSGAGSGSGGGDGSGGGAMRPRSTCDAAALVGSSSMDVALTSDGASAPTNNDNRWLFRLRDMEYKLKMEREGRNQDRQAARQRLGGLEVENRQLRERVRRTTSEAD
;
A
#
# COMPACT_ATOMS: atom_id res chain seq x y z
N MET A 1 -78.81 9.47 135.77
CA MET A 1 -78.30 8.09 135.72
C MET A 1 -78.83 7.28 134.52
N GLN A 2 -80.08 6.80 134.48
CA GLN A 2 -80.56 5.96 133.35
C GLN A 2 -80.62 6.70 132.00
N ARG A 3 -81.21 7.90 131.94
CA ARG A 3 -81.23 8.74 130.71
C ARG A 3 -79.83 9.12 130.21
N GLU A 4 -78.90 9.37 131.12
CA GLU A 4 -77.51 9.71 130.75
C GLU A 4 -76.79 8.50 130.17
N LEU A 5 -77.08 7.30 130.67
CA LEU A 5 -76.56 6.04 130.14
C LEU A 5 -77.15 5.73 128.77
N GLU A 6 -78.45 5.96 128.56
CA GLU A 6 -79.12 5.84 127.25
C GLU A 6 -78.57 6.84 126.22
N ASN A 7 -78.36 8.10 126.62
CA ASN A 7 -77.74 9.12 125.76
C ASN A 7 -76.30 8.75 125.42
N ALA A 8 -75.52 8.29 126.40
CA ALA A 8 -74.15 7.83 126.17
C ALA A 8 -74.10 6.60 125.22
N ILE A 9 -75.06 5.68 125.31
CA ILE A 9 -75.18 4.56 124.37
C ILE A 9 -75.52 5.07 122.95
N HIS A 10 -76.44 6.02 122.83
CA HIS A 10 -76.80 6.60 121.52
C HIS A 10 -75.62 7.37 120.88
N ASP A 11 -74.91 8.18 121.66
CA ASP A 11 -73.70 8.89 121.22
C ASP A 11 -72.57 7.93 120.86
N LEU A 12 -72.45 6.82 121.60
CA LEU A 12 -71.52 5.74 121.28
C LEU A 12 -71.88 5.08 119.94
N ASP A 13 -73.14 4.77 119.69
CA ASP A 13 -73.58 4.10 118.47
C ASP A 13 -73.51 5.01 117.23
N THR A 14 -73.81 6.31 117.38
CA THR A 14 -73.59 7.30 116.32
C THR A 14 -72.10 7.51 116.03
N SER A 15 -71.25 7.53 117.06
CA SER A 15 -69.79 7.57 116.91
C SER A 15 -69.26 6.31 116.22
N LYS A 16 -69.75 5.12 116.59
CA LYS A 16 -69.42 3.85 115.91
C LYS A 16 -69.84 3.88 114.44
N ALA A 17 -71.06 4.32 114.13
CA ALA A 17 -71.54 4.43 112.76
C ALA A 17 -70.70 5.41 111.93
N SER A 18 -70.34 6.56 112.51
CA SER A 18 -69.44 7.56 111.90
C SER A 18 -68.04 6.99 111.66
N LEU A 19 -67.52 6.20 112.59
CA LEU A 19 -66.22 5.54 112.45
C LEU A 19 -66.25 4.51 111.32
N VAL A 20 -67.29 3.68 111.25
CA VAL A 20 -67.48 2.70 110.16
C VAL A 20 -67.58 3.40 108.80
N GLU A 21 -68.29 4.52 108.70
CA GLU A 21 -68.39 5.27 107.45
C GLU A 21 -67.05 5.92 107.06
N LYS A 22 -66.30 6.47 108.02
CA LYS A 22 -64.96 6.99 107.78
C LYS A 22 -63.98 5.89 107.33
N ASP A 23 -64.05 4.70 107.93
CA ASP A 23 -63.25 3.54 107.54
C ASP A 23 -63.58 3.10 106.09
N ARG A 24 -64.87 3.10 105.73
CA ARG A 24 -65.30 2.87 104.34
C ARG A 24 -64.74 3.92 103.38
N ILE A 25 -64.80 5.20 103.73
CA ILE A 25 -64.25 6.30 102.91
C ILE A 25 -62.73 6.20 102.77
N ILE A 26 -62.02 5.85 103.84
CA ILE A 26 -60.56 5.65 103.79
C ILE A 26 -60.23 4.52 102.82
N LYS A 27 -60.89 3.37 102.94
CA LYS A 27 -60.69 2.24 102.01
C LYS A 27 -60.97 2.61 100.55
N GLN A 28 -62.01 3.40 100.29
CA GLN A 28 -62.29 3.90 98.94
C GLN A 28 -61.20 4.84 98.42
N ARG A 29 -60.68 5.73 99.27
CA ARG A 29 -59.56 6.61 98.91
C ARG A 29 -58.28 5.83 98.67
N ASP A 30 -57.98 4.83 99.49
CA ASP A 30 -56.81 3.97 99.32
C ASP A 30 -56.88 3.20 98.00
N ALA A 31 -58.05 2.64 97.65
CA ALA A 31 -58.27 1.99 96.36
C ALA A 31 -58.09 2.96 95.16
N LEU A 32 -58.55 4.21 95.29
CA LEU A 32 -58.36 5.22 94.25
C LEU A 32 -56.90 5.67 94.14
N LEU A 33 -56.19 5.82 95.26
CA LEU A 33 -54.77 6.14 95.28
C LEU A 33 -53.94 5.03 94.65
N GLU A 34 -54.28 3.77 94.93
CA GLU A 34 -53.64 2.62 94.30
C GLU A 34 -53.90 2.59 92.78
N SER A 35 -55.15 2.80 92.36
CA SER A 35 -55.50 2.91 90.93
C SER A 35 -54.70 4.02 90.23
N HIS A 36 -54.65 5.21 90.83
CA HIS A 36 -53.90 6.34 90.27
C HIS A 36 -52.39 6.09 90.25
N ALA A 37 -51.84 5.41 91.27
CA ALA A 37 -50.42 5.03 91.29
C ALA A 37 -50.09 4.03 90.16
N LEU A 38 -50.97 3.07 89.89
CA LEU A 38 -50.83 2.12 88.79
C LEU A 38 -50.96 2.81 87.42
N GLU A 39 -51.93 3.70 87.26
CA GLU A 39 -52.09 4.50 86.04
C GLU A 39 -50.89 5.40 85.77
N SER A 40 -50.38 6.08 86.80
CA SER A 40 -49.16 6.90 86.71
C SER A 40 -47.95 6.08 86.27
N ARG A 41 -47.77 4.87 86.85
CA ARG A 41 -46.72 3.95 86.43
C ARG A 41 -46.88 3.51 84.97
N LYS A 42 -48.11 3.16 84.56
CA LYS A 42 -48.41 2.76 83.18
C LYS A 42 -48.12 3.88 82.18
N VAL A 43 -48.51 5.12 82.49
CA VAL A 43 -48.21 6.29 81.65
C VAL A 43 -46.70 6.54 81.57
N ALA A 44 -45.98 6.42 82.68
CA ALA A 44 -44.53 6.55 82.71
C ALA A 44 -43.83 5.48 81.85
N GLU A 45 -44.27 4.22 81.92
CA GLU A 45 -43.76 3.13 81.08
C GLU A 45 -44.04 3.37 79.58
N MET A 46 -45.24 3.83 79.24
CA MET A 46 -45.60 4.15 77.86
C MET A 46 -44.75 5.30 77.31
N LEU A 47 -44.52 6.34 78.12
CA LEU A 47 -43.68 7.47 77.76
C LEU A 47 -42.21 7.07 77.59
N GLU A 48 -41.68 6.16 78.40
CA GLU A 48 -40.31 5.67 78.19
C GLU A 48 -40.21 4.77 76.95
N LYS A 49 -41.22 3.94 76.66
CA LYS A 49 -41.31 3.18 75.41
C LYS A 49 -41.32 4.10 74.19
N GLU A 50 -42.09 5.19 74.23
CA GLU A 50 -42.13 6.17 73.14
C GLU A 50 -40.77 6.85 72.95
N ARG A 51 -40.12 7.28 74.04
CA ARG A 51 -38.78 7.88 73.99
C ARG A 51 -37.74 6.92 73.39
N LEU A 52 -37.78 5.64 73.78
CA LEU A 52 -36.90 4.63 73.22
C LEU A 52 -37.17 4.39 71.72
N ALA A 53 -38.44 4.33 71.31
CA ALA A 53 -38.83 4.20 69.92
C ALA A 53 -38.37 5.39 69.06
N HIS A 54 -38.49 6.62 69.58
CA HIS A 54 -37.99 7.83 68.92
C HIS A 54 -36.47 7.82 68.76
N ARG A 55 -35.72 7.45 69.81
CA ARG A 55 -34.25 7.32 69.73
C ARG A 55 -33.83 6.28 68.69
N ASN A 56 -34.50 5.14 68.65
CA ASN A 56 -34.23 4.08 67.66
C ASN A 56 -34.51 4.57 66.24
N THR A 57 -35.68 5.16 66.00
CA THR A 57 -36.07 5.69 64.68
C THR A 57 -35.08 6.75 64.19
N LYS A 58 -34.66 7.66 65.08
CA LYS A 58 -33.64 8.66 64.76
C LYS A 58 -32.30 8.03 64.36
N ALA A 59 -31.82 7.04 65.12
CA ALA A 59 -30.57 6.35 64.81
C ALA A 59 -30.64 5.59 63.47
N GLN A 60 -31.79 4.96 63.17
CA GLN A 60 -32.04 4.32 61.88
C GLN A 60 -32.03 5.33 60.73
N PHE A 61 -32.69 6.48 60.91
CA PHE A 61 -32.73 7.53 59.90
C PHE A 61 -31.34 8.11 59.62
N GLU A 62 -30.54 8.40 60.64
CA GLU A 62 -29.16 8.89 60.46
C GLU A 62 -28.28 7.85 59.73
N THR A 63 -28.47 6.56 60.04
CA THR A 63 -27.75 5.48 59.37
C THR A 63 -28.17 5.38 57.90
N PHE A 64 -29.47 5.43 57.62
CA PHE A 64 -30.02 5.45 56.27
C PHE A 64 -29.49 6.65 55.47
N GLN A 65 -29.47 7.85 56.07
CA GLN A 65 -28.98 9.06 55.42
C GLN A 65 -27.50 8.96 55.06
N LYS A 66 -26.66 8.44 55.96
CA LYS A 66 -25.23 8.21 55.70
C LYS A 66 -25.02 7.21 54.56
N THR A 67 -25.72 6.08 54.60
CA THR A 67 -25.66 5.07 53.55
C THR A 67 -26.14 5.63 52.21
N HIS A 68 -27.25 6.36 52.20
CA HIS A 68 -27.78 6.99 50.98
C HIS A 68 -26.78 7.98 50.38
N HIS A 69 -26.15 8.81 51.20
CA HIS A 69 -25.13 9.76 50.72
C HIS A 69 -23.92 9.04 50.11
N HIS A 70 -23.41 8.00 50.80
CA HIS A 70 -22.31 7.17 50.29
C HIS A 70 -22.69 6.46 48.97
N MET A 71 -23.88 5.88 48.89
CA MET A 71 -24.39 5.25 47.67
C MET A 71 -24.51 6.26 46.53
N SER A 72 -25.01 7.47 46.80
CA SER A 72 -25.12 8.52 45.80
C SER A 72 -23.76 8.97 45.25
N GLN A 73 -22.75 9.12 46.11
CA GLN A 73 -21.38 9.44 45.68
C GLN A 73 -20.77 8.30 44.86
N THR A 74 -20.98 7.05 45.30
CA THR A 74 -20.49 5.86 44.58
C THR A 74 -21.13 5.74 43.21
N ALA A 75 -22.45 5.95 43.10
CA ALA A 75 -23.18 5.93 41.83
C ALA A 75 -22.65 6.99 40.86
N SER A 76 -22.49 8.24 41.33
CA SER A 76 -21.92 9.32 40.50
C SER A 76 -20.49 8.99 40.02
N THR A 77 -19.66 8.37 40.85
CA THR A 77 -18.31 7.93 40.46
C THR A 77 -18.36 6.83 39.40
N GLN A 78 -19.30 5.88 39.53
CA GLN A 78 -19.52 4.84 38.54
C GLN A 78 -20.00 5.41 37.21
N ASP A 79 -20.91 6.38 37.23
CA ASP A 79 -21.41 7.05 36.01
C ASP A 79 -20.29 7.74 35.24
N VAL A 80 -19.37 8.44 35.94
CA VAL A 80 -18.19 9.05 35.31
C VAL A 80 -17.31 7.99 34.66
N ARG A 81 -17.02 6.91 35.39
CA ARG A 81 -16.19 5.81 34.85
C ARG A 81 -16.85 5.13 33.64
N ILE A 82 -18.17 4.95 33.66
CA ILE A 82 -18.92 4.41 32.53
C ILE A 82 -18.80 5.35 31.33
N ALA A 83 -18.99 6.66 31.52
CA ALA A 83 -18.86 7.64 30.44
C ALA A 83 -17.45 7.66 29.82
N GLU A 84 -16.39 7.54 30.62
CA GLU A 84 -15.01 7.43 30.15
C GLU A 84 -14.79 6.13 29.33
N LEU A 85 -15.28 4.99 29.83
CA LEU A 85 -15.20 3.71 29.12
C LEU A 85 -16.00 3.72 27.81
N GLU A 86 -17.14 4.38 27.79
CA GLU A 86 -17.95 4.54 26.57
C GLU A 86 -17.26 5.44 25.55
N SER A 87 -16.62 6.52 26.00
CA SER A 87 -15.85 7.42 25.14
C SER A 87 -14.63 6.71 24.53
N THR A 88 -13.85 5.98 25.35
CA THR A 88 -12.68 5.22 24.87
C THR A 88 -13.09 4.11 23.90
N ARG A 89 -14.13 3.33 24.23
CA ARG A 89 -14.71 2.32 23.32
C ARG A 89 -15.21 2.95 22.01
N GLY A 90 -15.79 4.15 22.08
CA GLY A 90 -16.23 4.91 20.91
C GLY A 90 -15.07 5.31 20.01
N HIS A 91 -13.97 5.79 20.58
CA HIS A 91 -12.74 6.12 19.84
C HIS A 91 -12.11 4.88 19.20
N ASP A 92 -12.00 3.78 19.93
CA ASP A 92 -11.44 2.53 19.40
C ASP A 92 -12.28 1.98 18.25
N ARG A 93 -13.61 2.04 18.36
CA ARG A 93 -14.52 1.63 17.27
C ARG A 93 -14.31 2.48 16.01
N LYS A 94 -14.15 3.80 16.16
CA LYS A 94 -13.84 4.69 15.04
C LYS A 94 -12.48 4.35 14.42
N ARG A 95 -11.45 4.15 15.25
CA ARG A 95 -10.10 3.80 14.80
C ARG A 95 -10.09 2.47 14.04
N LEU A 96 -10.79 1.45 14.54
CA LEU A 96 -10.93 0.17 13.86
C LEU A 96 -11.65 0.33 12.52
N ALA A 97 -12.75 1.08 12.47
CA ALA A 97 -13.47 1.35 11.23
C ALA A 97 -12.60 2.06 10.19
N THR A 98 -11.78 3.05 10.60
CA THR A 98 -10.84 3.73 9.71
C THR A 98 -9.76 2.79 9.18
N LEU A 99 -9.18 1.94 10.04
CA LEU A 99 -8.18 0.95 9.62
C LEU A 99 -8.76 -0.07 8.66
N GLU A 100 -9.96 -0.56 8.95
CA GLU A 100 -10.68 -1.51 8.12
C GLU A 100 -10.99 -0.92 6.73
N GLN A 101 -11.44 0.34 6.69
CA GLN A 101 -11.67 1.07 5.45
C GLN A 101 -10.38 1.24 4.64
N SER A 102 -9.28 1.65 5.29
CA SER A 102 -7.97 1.79 4.64
C SER A 102 -7.46 0.47 4.06
N MET A 103 -7.62 -0.65 4.79
CA MET A 103 -7.23 -1.97 4.31
C MET A 103 -8.09 -2.44 3.13
N ARG A 104 -9.39 -2.13 3.12
CA ARG A 104 -10.27 -2.39 1.95
C ARG A 104 -9.82 -1.60 0.73
N GLU A 105 -9.52 -0.32 0.89
CA GLU A 105 -9.02 0.54 -0.18
C GLU A 105 -7.69 0.02 -0.72
N GLN A 106 -6.76 -0.40 0.14
CA GLN A 106 -5.50 -1.02 -0.28
C GLN A 106 -5.71 -2.31 -1.07
N LEU A 107 -6.62 -3.18 -0.64
CA LEU A 107 -6.95 -4.40 -1.39
C LEU A 107 -7.59 -4.09 -2.75
N GLN A 108 -8.44 -3.06 -2.81
CA GLN A 108 -9.03 -2.60 -4.06
C GLN A 108 -7.97 -2.05 -5.02
N GLN A 109 -7.09 -1.15 -4.55
CA GLN A 109 -5.99 -0.61 -5.35
C GLN A 109 -5.06 -1.72 -5.86
N ARG A 110 -4.74 -2.71 -5.00
CA ARG A 110 -3.97 -3.90 -5.41
C ARG A 110 -4.68 -4.65 -6.54
N ASN A 111 -5.98 -4.90 -6.41
CA ASN A 111 -6.75 -5.63 -7.42
C ASN A 111 -6.85 -4.87 -8.75
N GLU A 112 -6.99 -3.54 -8.71
CA GLU A 112 -6.94 -2.69 -9.90
C GLU A 112 -5.57 -2.74 -10.59
N LEU A 113 -4.47 -2.68 -9.82
CA LEU A 113 -3.11 -2.80 -10.36
C LEU A 113 -2.87 -4.18 -10.99
N LEU A 114 -3.33 -5.24 -10.34
CA LEU A 114 -3.27 -6.60 -10.87
C LEU A 114 -4.03 -6.73 -12.19
N LEU A 115 -5.22 -6.12 -12.29
CA LEU A 115 -5.99 -6.12 -13.54
C LEU A 115 -5.27 -5.37 -14.66
N LYS A 116 -4.69 -4.20 -14.37
CA LYS A 116 -3.87 -3.44 -15.32
C LYS A 116 -2.65 -4.24 -15.78
N LEU A 117 -1.98 -4.95 -14.86
CA LEU A 117 -0.86 -5.81 -15.18
C LEU A 117 -1.28 -6.96 -16.11
N TRP A 118 -2.41 -7.61 -15.81
CA TRP A 118 -2.99 -8.63 -16.68
C TRP A 118 -3.29 -8.11 -18.08
N GLN A 119 -3.91 -6.94 -18.22
CA GLN A 119 -4.21 -6.33 -19.53
C GLN A 119 -2.93 -6.08 -20.34
N LYS A 120 -1.86 -5.58 -19.70
CA LYS A 120 -0.57 -5.37 -20.37
C LYS A 120 0.10 -6.70 -20.77
N LEU A 121 0.17 -7.67 -19.86
CA LEU A 121 0.82 -8.95 -20.12
C LEU A 121 0.09 -9.78 -21.18
N SER A 122 -1.24 -9.87 -21.09
CA SER A 122 -2.06 -10.55 -22.10
C SER A 122 -1.92 -9.88 -23.48
N GLY A 123 -1.85 -8.55 -23.52
CA GLY A 123 -1.54 -7.79 -24.74
C GLY A 123 -0.19 -8.16 -25.35
N LEU A 124 0.86 -8.30 -24.52
CA LEU A 124 2.20 -8.71 -24.98
C LEU A 124 2.23 -10.16 -25.50
N CYS A 125 1.43 -11.06 -24.92
CA CYS A 125 1.34 -12.45 -25.36
C CYS A 125 0.57 -12.60 -26.69
N GLY A 126 -0.18 -11.58 -27.10
CA GLY A 126 -0.97 -11.58 -28.33
C GLY A 126 -2.37 -12.18 -28.18
N ARG A 127 -3.21 -11.95 -29.19
CA ARG A 127 -4.65 -12.28 -29.18
C ARG A 127 -4.95 -13.76 -29.04
N GLU A 128 -4.22 -14.63 -29.73
CA GLU A 128 -4.43 -16.09 -29.69
C GLU A 128 -4.19 -16.67 -28.29
N TRP A 129 -3.11 -16.22 -27.63
CA TRP A 129 -2.79 -16.63 -26.27
C TRP A 129 -3.82 -16.09 -25.28
N ALA A 130 -4.18 -14.80 -25.41
CA ALA A 130 -5.15 -14.15 -24.54
C ALA A 130 -6.53 -14.82 -24.63
N ASN A 131 -7.00 -15.16 -25.82
CA ASN A 131 -8.28 -15.86 -26.02
C ASN A 131 -8.29 -17.24 -25.33
N SER A 132 -7.16 -17.94 -25.34
CA SER A 132 -7.03 -19.26 -24.70
C SER A 132 -6.95 -19.19 -23.17
N ASN A 133 -6.53 -18.05 -22.61
CA ASN A 133 -6.32 -17.83 -21.17
C ASN A 133 -7.22 -16.74 -20.58
N THR A 134 -8.28 -16.34 -21.30
CA THR A 134 -9.15 -15.22 -20.95
C THR A 134 -10.01 -15.49 -19.71
N LEU A 135 -10.24 -16.76 -19.35
CA LEU A 135 -11.08 -17.12 -18.22
C LEU A 135 -10.24 -17.52 -17.00
N VAL A 136 -10.52 -16.89 -15.87
CA VAL A 136 -10.06 -17.31 -14.54
C VAL A 136 -10.86 -18.55 -14.13
N ASP A 137 -10.15 -19.63 -13.80
CA ASP A 137 -10.73 -20.94 -13.45
C ASP A 137 -11.77 -21.45 -14.48
N ARG A 138 -11.65 -21.03 -15.75
CA ARG A 138 -12.60 -21.34 -16.85
C ARG A 138 -14.03 -20.82 -16.65
N LEU A 139 -14.26 -19.93 -15.69
CA LEU A 139 -15.61 -19.48 -15.31
C LEU A 139 -15.86 -18.00 -15.58
N ALA A 140 -14.87 -17.14 -15.37
CA ALA A 140 -15.09 -15.70 -15.39
C ALA A 140 -13.94 -14.93 -16.05
N VAL A 141 -14.27 -13.86 -16.75
CA VAL A 141 -13.28 -12.92 -17.30
C VAL A 141 -12.65 -12.12 -16.15
N PRO A 142 -11.34 -11.83 -16.19
CA PRO A 142 -10.67 -10.98 -15.21
C PRO A 142 -11.36 -9.64 -15.00
N SER A 143 -11.79 -9.41 -13.77
CA SER A 143 -12.33 -8.14 -13.26
C SER A 143 -11.83 -7.92 -11.84
N VAL A 144 -12.00 -6.72 -11.29
CA VAL A 144 -11.58 -6.40 -9.92
C VAL A 144 -12.27 -7.33 -8.90
N GLU A 145 -13.55 -7.64 -9.11
CA GLU A 145 -14.33 -8.54 -8.26
C GLU A 145 -13.87 -9.99 -8.35
N VAL A 146 -13.54 -10.46 -9.57
CA VAL A 146 -13.02 -11.81 -9.78
C VAL A 146 -11.64 -11.96 -9.13
N ILE A 147 -10.79 -10.94 -9.20
CA ILE A 147 -9.48 -10.95 -8.54
C ILE A 147 -9.64 -10.99 -7.01
N ALA A 148 -10.62 -10.26 -6.46
CA ALA A 148 -10.90 -10.28 -5.03
C ALA A 148 -11.32 -11.67 -4.54
N ASN A 149 -12.17 -12.36 -5.29
CA ASN A 149 -12.77 -13.63 -4.88
C ASN A 149 -12.00 -14.88 -5.34
N ARG A 150 -11.21 -14.77 -6.42
CA ARG A 150 -10.51 -15.89 -7.09
C ARG A 150 -9.05 -15.58 -7.38
N LEU A 151 -8.38 -14.92 -6.43
CA LEU A 151 -6.96 -14.54 -6.56
C LEU A 151 -6.05 -15.72 -6.97
N PRO A 152 -6.15 -16.94 -6.39
CA PRO A 152 -5.25 -18.04 -6.76
C PRO A 152 -5.37 -18.45 -8.24
N GLY A 153 -6.60 -18.49 -8.77
CA GLY A 153 -6.85 -18.79 -10.18
C GLY A 153 -6.32 -17.69 -11.09
N PHE A 154 -6.58 -16.43 -10.73
CA PHE A 154 -6.07 -15.28 -11.46
C PHE A 154 -4.53 -15.24 -11.49
N SER A 155 -3.88 -15.50 -10.35
CA SER A 155 -2.42 -15.54 -10.25
C SER A 155 -1.81 -16.61 -11.16
N LYS A 156 -2.46 -17.78 -11.33
CA LYS A 156 -1.99 -18.81 -12.29
C LYS A 156 -1.96 -18.27 -13.73
N ASN A 157 -3.01 -17.58 -14.16
CA ASN A 157 -3.07 -16.98 -15.49
C ASN A 157 -1.99 -15.89 -15.65
N LEU A 158 -1.76 -15.09 -14.59
CA LEU A 158 -0.72 -14.06 -14.59
C LEU A 158 0.68 -14.67 -14.75
N PHE A 159 1.01 -15.72 -13.98
CA PHE A 159 2.28 -16.44 -14.10
C PHE A 159 2.45 -17.10 -15.46
N ALA A 160 1.37 -17.66 -16.03
CA ALA A 160 1.40 -18.21 -17.38
C ALA A 160 1.73 -17.15 -18.44
N ALA A 161 1.21 -15.92 -18.28
CA ALA A 161 1.55 -14.80 -19.16
C ALA A 161 3.04 -14.44 -19.04
N VAL A 162 3.56 -14.29 -17.82
CA VAL A 162 4.98 -13.99 -17.57
C VAL A 162 5.88 -15.06 -18.20
N LYS A 163 5.58 -16.34 -17.99
CA LYS A 163 6.36 -17.45 -18.57
C LYS A 163 6.36 -17.44 -20.09
N THR A 164 5.24 -17.04 -20.70
CA THR A 164 5.12 -16.91 -22.16
C THR A 164 6.01 -15.77 -22.67
N VAL A 165 6.00 -14.63 -21.97
CA VAL A 165 6.88 -13.49 -22.28
C VAL A 165 8.35 -13.86 -22.12
N GLU A 166 8.73 -14.54 -21.04
CA GLU A 166 10.09 -15.04 -20.82
C GLU A 166 10.55 -15.96 -21.96
N ALA A 167 9.69 -16.88 -22.41
CA ALA A 167 9.99 -17.76 -23.54
C ALA A 167 10.19 -16.98 -24.86
N MET A 168 9.39 -15.94 -25.10
CA MET A 168 9.56 -15.06 -26.27
C MET A 168 10.90 -14.32 -26.22
N PHE A 169 11.31 -13.80 -25.06
CA PHE A 169 12.61 -13.15 -24.89
C PHE A 169 13.78 -14.11 -25.08
N ALA A 170 13.68 -15.33 -24.54
CA ALA A 170 14.70 -16.36 -24.75
C ALA A 170 14.84 -16.71 -26.25
N SER A 171 13.73 -16.90 -26.95
CA SER A 171 13.72 -17.15 -28.40
C SER A 171 14.32 -15.99 -29.20
N LEU A 172 13.98 -14.74 -28.84
CA LEU A 172 14.54 -13.53 -29.45
C LEU A 172 16.07 -13.50 -29.30
N GLN A 173 16.59 -13.76 -28.11
CA GLN A 173 18.04 -13.81 -27.86
C GLN A 173 18.74 -14.87 -28.71
N THR A 174 18.15 -16.06 -28.84
CA THR A 174 18.69 -17.11 -29.71
C THR A 174 18.71 -16.68 -31.17
N ARG A 175 17.66 -16.02 -31.66
CA ARG A 175 17.59 -15.51 -33.04
C ARG A 175 18.62 -14.42 -33.30
N ILE A 176 18.78 -13.47 -32.37
CA ILE A 176 19.80 -12.42 -32.46
C ILE A 176 21.19 -13.05 -32.59
N LYS A 177 21.56 -13.98 -31.70
CA LYS A 177 22.84 -14.70 -31.77
C LYS A 177 23.02 -15.53 -33.04
N SER A 178 21.94 -15.99 -33.67
CA SER A 178 22.03 -16.65 -34.97
C SER A 178 22.37 -15.66 -36.06
N VAL A 179 21.63 -14.56 -36.12
CA VAL A 179 21.85 -13.49 -37.11
C VAL A 179 23.26 -12.90 -36.98
N GLU A 180 23.74 -12.67 -35.75
CA GLU A 180 25.12 -12.23 -35.49
C GLU A 180 26.15 -13.20 -36.08
N ARG A 181 26.02 -14.50 -35.81
CA ARG A 181 26.92 -15.52 -36.37
C ARG A 181 26.84 -15.63 -37.89
N ASP A 182 25.64 -15.51 -38.45
CA ASP A 182 25.43 -15.58 -39.90
C ASP A 182 26.06 -14.35 -40.60
N LEU A 183 25.88 -13.16 -40.01
CA LEU A 183 26.53 -11.93 -40.47
C LEU A 183 28.05 -11.99 -40.36
N GLU A 184 28.60 -12.54 -39.28
CA GLU A 184 30.05 -12.74 -39.13
C GLU A 184 30.62 -13.64 -40.24
N ARG A 185 29.91 -14.73 -40.57
CA ARG A 185 30.33 -15.63 -41.67
C ARG A 185 30.24 -14.95 -43.03
N ASP A 186 29.15 -14.23 -43.29
CA ASP A 186 28.96 -13.49 -44.54
C ASP A 186 30.04 -12.40 -44.69
N TYR A 187 30.37 -11.71 -43.61
CA TYR A 187 31.44 -10.73 -43.57
C TYR A 187 32.81 -11.35 -43.85
N GLN A 188 33.18 -12.44 -43.17
CA GLN A 188 34.43 -13.18 -43.41
C GLN A 188 34.52 -13.71 -44.85
N THR A 189 33.40 -14.20 -45.39
CA THR A 189 33.33 -14.66 -46.78
C THR A 189 33.55 -13.52 -47.76
N LEU A 190 32.95 -12.36 -47.50
CA LEU A 190 33.12 -11.17 -48.32
C LEU A 190 34.57 -10.67 -48.26
N GLU A 191 35.14 -10.58 -47.05
CA GLU A 191 36.54 -10.21 -46.82
C GLU A 191 37.49 -11.13 -47.59
N HIS A 192 37.33 -12.45 -47.48
CA HIS A 192 38.13 -13.42 -48.23
C HIS A 192 37.99 -13.27 -49.75
N ASN A 193 36.77 -13.05 -50.26
CA ASN A 193 36.54 -12.84 -51.68
C ASN A 193 37.19 -11.55 -52.20
N VAL A 194 37.12 -10.47 -51.42
CA VAL A 194 37.79 -9.21 -51.73
C VAL A 194 39.30 -9.43 -51.74
N GLU A 195 39.87 -10.09 -50.72
CA GLU A 195 41.29 -10.39 -50.65
C GLU A 195 41.78 -11.22 -51.85
N LEU A 196 41.02 -12.24 -52.26
CA LEU A 196 41.31 -13.02 -53.46
C LEU A 196 41.27 -12.19 -54.75
N ARG A 197 40.30 -11.28 -54.88
CA ARG A 197 40.19 -10.39 -56.04
C ARG A 197 41.32 -9.36 -56.06
N THR A 198 41.68 -8.78 -54.92
CA THR A 198 42.83 -7.89 -54.77
C THR A 198 44.11 -8.59 -55.18
N LYS A 199 44.39 -9.79 -54.65
CA LYS A 199 45.56 -10.60 -55.04
C LYS A 199 45.60 -10.92 -56.55
N LYS A 200 44.45 -11.18 -57.17
CA LYS A 200 44.36 -11.38 -58.62
C LYS A 200 44.66 -10.09 -59.39
N LEU A 201 44.15 -8.96 -58.92
CA LEU A 201 44.39 -7.64 -59.49
C LEU A 201 45.88 -7.29 -59.39
N ASP A 202 46.52 -7.51 -58.24
CA ASP A 202 47.97 -7.29 -58.05
C ASP A 202 48.82 -8.12 -59.02
N ARG A 203 48.44 -9.38 -59.27
CA ARG A 203 49.11 -10.26 -60.25
C ARG A 203 48.93 -9.76 -61.68
N LEU A 204 47.72 -9.35 -62.05
CA LEU A 204 47.44 -8.77 -63.36
C LEU A 204 48.21 -7.46 -63.56
N GLU A 205 48.23 -6.60 -62.55
CA GLU A 205 48.99 -5.35 -62.57
C GLU A 205 50.49 -5.63 -62.74
N THR A 206 51.04 -6.61 -62.01
CA THR A 206 52.43 -7.02 -62.14
C THR A 206 52.73 -7.53 -63.55
N MET A 207 51.86 -8.37 -64.13
CA MET A 207 52.03 -8.84 -65.51
C MET A 207 51.94 -7.70 -66.53
N VAL A 208 50.99 -6.77 -66.39
CA VAL A 208 50.87 -5.61 -67.27
C VAL A 208 52.09 -4.71 -67.15
N ARG A 209 52.56 -4.40 -65.94
CA ARG A 209 53.79 -3.65 -65.71
C ARG A 209 55.00 -4.36 -66.35
N ASN A 210 55.08 -5.68 -66.23
CA ASN A 210 56.14 -6.47 -66.86
C ASN A 210 56.04 -6.48 -68.39
N VAL A 211 54.84 -6.57 -68.97
CA VAL A 211 54.61 -6.49 -70.43
C VAL A 211 55.00 -5.11 -70.95
N VAL A 212 54.57 -4.05 -70.26
CA VAL A 212 54.94 -2.66 -70.60
C VAL A 212 56.45 -2.45 -70.49
N ALA A 213 57.09 -3.00 -69.46
CA ALA A 213 58.54 -2.92 -69.27
C ALA A 213 59.34 -3.79 -70.27
N SER A 214 58.75 -4.88 -70.79
CA SER A 214 59.39 -5.81 -71.74
C SER A 214 59.05 -5.54 -73.20
N THR A 215 58.07 -4.68 -73.50
CA THR A 215 57.85 -4.18 -74.87
C THR A 215 59.08 -3.41 -75.32
N PRO A 216 59.82 -3.89 -76.34
CA PRO A 216 61.02 -3.22 -76.80
C PRO A 216 60.64 -1.86 -77.36
N HIS A 217 61.42 -0.83 -77.02
CA HIS A 217 61.17 0.57 -77.38
C HIS A 217 60.90 0.77 -78.89
N GLU A 218 61.47 -0.09 -79.73
CA GLU A 218 61.24 -0.14 -81.18
C GLU A 218 59.80 -0.51 -81.59
N THR A 219 59.13 -1.38 -80.84
CA THR A 219 57.73 -1.77 -81.15
C THR A 219 56.75 -0.65 -80.84
N LEU A 220 56.96 0.08 -79.73
CA LEU A 220 56.20 1.28 -79.40
C LEU A 220 56.44 2.40 -80.43
N ALA A 221 57.69 2.63 -80.82
CA ALA A 221 58.03 3.61 -81.86
C ALA A 221 57.46 3.23 -83.25
N ARG A 222 57.46 1.94 -83.59
CA ARG A 222 56.86 1.45 -84.85
C ARG A 222 55.34 1.59 -84.85
N MET A 223 54.69 1.36 -83.72
CA MET A 223 53.25 1.53 -83.56
C MET A 223 52.84 3.01 -83.69
N GLN A 224 53.60 3.94 -83.10
CA GLN A 224 53.40 5.38 -83.29
C GLN A 224 53.53 5.82 -84.75
N ARG A 225 54.56 5.35 -85.46
CA ARG A 225 54.72 5.63 -86.92
C ARG A 225 53.58 5.07 -87.76
N LEU A 226 53.03 3.91 -87.38
CA LEU A 226 51.89 3.29 -88.05
C LEU A 226 50.59 4.08 -87.82
N GLU A 227 50.39 4.64 -86.62
CA GLU A 227 49.28 5.52 -86.32
C GLU A 227 49.36 6.83 -87.12
N GLU A 228 50.56 7.41 -87.27
CA GLU A 228 50.80 8.58 -88.12
C GLU A 228 50.54 8.28 -89.60
N ALA A 229 51.06 7.15 -90.12
CA ALA A 229 50.81 6.71 -91.49
C ALA A 229 49.30 6.45 -91.74
N TYR A 230 48.58 5.86 -90.79
CA TYR A 230 47.14 5.64 -90.90
C TYR A 230 46.36 6.97 -90.93
N ARG A 231 46.80 7.95 -90.14
CA ARG A 231 46.24 9.31 -90.15
C ARG A 231 46.47 9.98 -91.51
N GLN A 232 47.66 9.83 -92.08
CA GLN A 232 48.03 10.38 -93.38
C GLN A 232 47.26 9.72 -94.53
N LEU A 233 47.13 8.39 -94.51
CA LEU A 233 46.35 7.64 -95.48
C LEU A 233 44.86 8.00 -95.43
N LYS A 234 44.33 8.31 -94.24
CA LYS A 234 42.95 8.80 -94.08
C LYS A 234 42.75 10.16 -94.75
N VAL A 235 43.74 11.05 -94.67
CA VAL A 235 43.73 12.34 -95.39
C VAL A 235 43.79 12.10 -96.90
N GLU A 236 44.71 11.27 -97.38
CA GLU A 236 44.83 10.94 -98.81
C GLU A 236 43.57 10.31 -99.39
N ASN A 237 42.90 9.42 -98.64
CA ASN A 237 41.63 8.82 -99.07
C ASN A 237 40.51 9.85 -99.18
N THR A 238 40.45 10.84 -98.28
CA THR A 238 39.50 11.95 -98.39
C THR A 238 39.78 12.84 -99.61
N THR A 239 41.07 13.08 -99.92
CA THR A 239 41.50 13.86 -101.10
C THR A 239 41.23 13.11 -102.41
N LEU A 240 41.43 11.80 -102.44
CA LEU A 240 41.14 10.99 -103.64
C LEU A 240 39.63 10.89 -103.89
N LYS A 241 38.81 10.76 -102.82
CA LYS A 241 37.35 10.80 -102.92
C LYS A 241 36.85 12.13 -103.48
N SER A 242 37.39 13.26 -103.03
CA SER A 242 37.02 14.58 -103.56
C SER A 242 37.44 14.76 -105.03
N ALA A 243 38.61 14.26 -105.44
CA ALA A 243 39.06 14.27 -106.83
C ALA A 243 38.22 13.36 -107.75
N GLN A 244 37.66 12.28 -107.22
CA GLN A 244 36.77 11.38 -107.96
C GLN A 244 35.37 11.99 -108.14
N ASP A 245 34.86 12.73 -107.15
CA ASP A 245 33.60 13.50 -107.25
C ASP A 245 33.66 14.63 -108.28
N VAL A 246 34.81 15.28 -108.46
CA VAL A 246 35.00 16.31 -109.51
C VAL A 246 34.97 15.68 -110.91
N ARG A 247 35.61 14.52 -111.08
CA ARG A 247 35.60 13.77 -112.35
C ARG A 247 34.22 13.19 -112.69
N SER A 248 33.47 12.72 -111.70
CA SER A 248 32.11 12.21 -111.90
C SER A 248 31.12 13.34 -112.26
N ARG A 249 31.30 14.56 -111.71
CA ARG A 249 30.56 15.75 -112.12
C ARG A 249 30.91 16.23 -113.54
N ALA A 250 32.17 16.16 -113.94
CA ALA A 250 32.59 16.53 -115.31
C ALA A 250 32.06 15.56 -116.38
N ALA A 251 32.01 14.24 -116.08
CA ALA A 251 31.46 13.24 -117.00
C ALA A 251 29.93 13.34 -117.17
N LYS A 252 29.22 13.95 -116.23
CA LYS A 252 27.76 14.16 -116.28
C LYS A 252 27.31 15.28 -117.22
N LEU A 253 28.22 16.15 -117.67
CA LEU A 253 27.90 17.31 -118.53
C LEU A 253 27.95 17.02 -120.05
N TYR A 254 28.47 15.86 -120.47
CA TYR A 254 28.53 15.48 -121.90
C TYR A 254 27.45 14.47 -122.34
N ARG A 255 26.58 14.04 -121.41
CA ARG A 255 25.54 13.05 -121.68
C ARG A 255 24.18 13.63 -121.30
N ASP A 256 23.54 14.19 -122.32
CA ASP A 256 22.08 14.26 -122.53
C ASP A 256 21.41 15.63 -122.32
N GLY A 257 20.85 16.13 -123.43
CA GLY A 257 19.90 17.21 -123.48
C GLY A 257 18.51 16.66 -123.83
N THR A 258 17.48 17.32 -123.29
CA THR A 258 16.04 17.26 -123.62
C THR A 258 15.14 16.56 -122.57
N VAL A 259 14.57 17.42 -121.69
CA VAL A 259 13.28 17.40 -120.92
C VAL A 259 12.90 16.14 -120.10
N GLN A 260 12.35 16.21 -118.88
CA GLN A 260 11.74 17.28 -118.07
C GLN A 260 11.68 16.80 -116.60
N SER A 261 12.02 17.72 -115.67
CA SER A 261 11.46 17.95 -114.31
C SER A 261 11.01 16.74 -113.46
N LEU A 262 11.50 16.50 -112.23
CA LEU A 262 11.60 17.43 -111.11
C LEU A 262 12.69 16.99 -110.12
N SER A 263 13.53 17.96 -109.71
CA SER A 263 13.93 18.30 -108.33
C SER A 263 14.23 17.16 -107.34
N GLY A 264 15.37 17.07 -106.66
CA GLY A 264 16.33 18.10 -106.30
C GLY A 264 17.22 17.52 -105.18
N SER A 265 18.50 17.79 -105.32
CA SER A 265 19.66 17.28 -104.56
C SER A 265 19.75 17.92 -103.14
N PRO A 266 20.89 17.89 -102.41
CA PRO A 266 21.61 16.81 -101.72
C PRO A 266 21.93 17.16 -100.23
N SER A 267 22.62 16.26 -99.52
CA SER A 267 23.01 16.28 -98.09
C SER A 267 23.81 17.51 -97.58
N PRO A 268 23.99 17.65 -96.24
CA PRO A 268 25.33 17.43 -95.67
C PRO A 268 25.45 16.91 -94.20
N SER A 269 26.57 16.20 -93.98
CA SER A 269 27.56 16.18 -92.87
C SER A 269 27.28 16.63 -91.40
N VAL A 270 27.47 15.68 -90.47
CA VAL A 270 28.20 15.64 -89.14
C VAL A 270 28.43 16.95 -88.34
N PRO A 271 28.23 16.99 -86.99
CA PRO A 271 29.39 16.84 -86.05
C PRO A 271 29.13 16.23 -84.63
N ARG A 272 30.17 15.52 -84.13
CA ARG A 272 30.77 15.42 -82.75
C ARG A 272 29.91 15.51 -81.47
N GLY A 273 30.23 14.64 -80.48
CA GLY A 273 29.79 14.75 -79.07
C GLY A 273 30.52 15.85 -78.27
N PRO A 274 30.88 15.59 -77.00
CA PRO A 274 30.10 15.68 -75.75
C PRO A 274 30.29 17.04 -75.04
N GLY A 275 29.34 17.45 -74.17
CA GLY A 275 29.37 18.76 -73.53
C GLY A 275 28.62 18.80 -72.19
N ASP A 276 29.37 19.27 -71.20
CA ASP A 276 29.15 19.34 -69.76
C ASP A 276 28.22 20.50 -69.35
N ARG A 277 27.80 20.45 -68.08
CA ARG A 277 27.37 21.57 -67.19
C ARG A 277 26.01 22.24 -67.37
N ASP A 278 25.27 22.14 -66.26
CA ASP A 278 24.77 23.24 -65.42
C ASP A 278 24.30 24.53 -66.11
N LEU A 279 23.08 24.95 -65.78
CA LEU A 279 22.81 26.22 -65.11
C LEU A 279 21.31 26.43 -64.89
N GLY A 280 20.98 27.02 -63.74
CA GLY A 280 19.84 27.93 -63.61
C GLY A 280 18.68 27.41 -62.76
N GLN A 281 18.83 27.36 -61.44
CA GLN A 281 18.47 28.48 -60.53
C GLN A 281 17.03 29.01 -60.68
N ARG A 282 16.25 28.85 -59.60
CA ARG A 282 15.86 29.94 -58.67
C ARG A 282 15.22 29.28 -57.43
N SER A 283 15.82 29.44 -56.23
CA SER A 283 15.69 30.59 -55.31
C SER A 283 14.27 30.70 -54.75
N SER A 284 13.97 30.66 -53.44
CA SER A 284 14.58 31.33 -52.27
C SER A 284 13.96 30.72 -50.99
N ARG A 285 14.70 30.41 -49.90
CA ARG A 285 15.27 31.27 -48.84
C ARG A 285 14.26 32.05 -47.98
N SER A 286 14.18 31.68 -46.69
CA SER A 286 14.17 32.51 -45.45
C SER A 286 13.84 31.58 -44.27
N SER A 287 14.66 31.31 -43.25
CA SER A 287 15.40 32.13 -42.26
C SER A 287 14.66 32.24 -40.92
N GLY A 288 15.37 31.86 -39.84
CA GLY A 288 15.00 32.05 -38.41
C GLY A 288 15.43 30.82 -37.60
N ALA A 289 16.66 30.70 -37.07
CA ALA A 289 17.24 31.42 -35.92
C ALA A 289 16.33 31.37 -34.69
N GLY A 290 16.74 30.90 -33.50
CA GLY A 290 18.02 30.39 -33.03
C GLY A 290 18.02 30.29 -31.49
N SER A 291 19.15 29.77 -30.96
CA SER A 291 19.67 29.90 -29.59
C SER A 291 18.98 29.12 -28.47
N GLY A 292 19.68 28.46 -27.54
CA GLY A 292 21.11 28.33 -27.20
C GLY A 292 21.21 27.44 -25.94
N SER A 293 22.18 26.52 -25.84
CA SER A 293 23.47 26.64 -25.10
C SER A 293 23.31 26.60 -23.57
N GLY A 294 24.09 25.88 -22.77
CA GLY A 294 25.34 25.10 -22.93
C GLY A 294 25.54 24.22 -21.68
N GLY A 295 26.32 23.13 -21.75
CA GLY A 295 27.73 23.06 -21.31
C GLY A 295 27.81 22.67 -19.82
N GLY A 296 28.25 21.48 -19.40
CA GLY A 296 29.65 20.99 -19.45
C GLY A 296 30.45 21.67 -18.32
N ASP A 297 31.34 21.09 -17.53
CA ASP A 297 31.94 19.77 -17.28
C ASP A 297 32.80 19.95 -16.01
N GLY A 298 33.34 18.88 -15.40
CA GLY A 298 34.63 18.99 -14.70
C GLY A 298 34.70 18.71 -13.18
N SER A 299 35.38 17.59 -12.89
CA SER A 299 35.84 17.00 -11.62
C SER A 299 36.72 17.83 -10.68
N GLY A 300 36.86 17.34 -9.43
CA GLY A 300 38.07 17.53 -8.61
C GLY A 300 37.86 17.32 -7.10
N GLY A 301 38.53 16.32 -6.51
CA GLY A 301 38.37 15.90 -5.11
C GLY A 301 39.18 16.66 -4.06
N GLY A 302 39.02 16.26 -2.79
CA GLY A 302 39.86 16.70 -1.66
C GLY A 302 39.25 16.36 -0.30
N ALA A 303 39.99 15.58 0.50
CA ALA A 303 39.65 15.19 1.87
C ALA A 303 40.04 16.27 2.90
N MET A 304 39.33 16.34 4.05
CA MET A 304 39.88 16.56 5.41
C MET A 304 38.76 16.70 6.47
N ARG A 305 38.99 16.10 7.66
CA ARG A 305 38.36 16.46 8.96
C ARG A 305 39.29 17.49 9.66
N PRO A 306 38.84 18.33 10.62
CA PRO A 306 38.81 17.89 12.03
C PRO A 306 37.78 18.58 13.00
N ARG A 307 37.55 17.87 14.12
CA ARG A 307 37.18 18.14 15.56
C ARG A 307 36.62 19.49 16.09
N SER A 308 35.91 19.30 17.24
CA SER A 308 35.79 20.14 18.48
C SER A 308 34.64 21.18 18.54
N THR A 309 33.90 21.46 19.64
CA THR A 309 33.97 21.22 21.11
C THR A 309 32.61 21.47 21.83
N CYS A 310 32.53 21.10 23.13
CA CYS A 310 31.64 21.55 24.26
C CYS A 310 30.20 20.97 24.33
N ASP A 311 29.58 20.63 25.47
CA ASP A 311 29.98 20.51 26.89
C ASP A 311 28.89 19.79 27.73
N ALA A 312 29.32 19.21 28.88
CA ALA A 312 28.64 18.91 30.17
C ALA A 312 27.23 18.26 30.22
N ALA A 313 26.99 17.06 30.78
CA ALA A 313 27.11 16.53 32.16
C ALA A 313 25.78 16.50 32.96
N ALA A 314 25.66 15.48 33.83
CA ALA A 314 24.59 15.19 34.82
C ALA A 314 23.29 14.53 34.27
N LEU A 315 22.56 13.62 34.92
CA LEU A 315 22.72 12.67 36.03
C LEU A 315 21.32 11.99 36.19
N VAL A 316 21.27 10.71 36.56
CA VAL A 316 20.16 10.04 37.28
C VAL A 316 18.81 9.83 36.55
N GLY A 317 18.57 8.57 36.19
CA GLY A 317 17.49 7.77 36.79
C GLY A 317 16.04 8.16 36.52
N SER A 318 15.38 7.39 35.68
CA SER A 318 14.13 6.67 36.01
C SER A 318 13.31 6.41 34.74
N SER A 319 12.88 5.17 34.63
CA SER A 319 11.89 4.63 33.71
C SER A 319 10.76 5.61 33.35
N SER A 320 10.59 5.89 32.06
CA SER A 320 9.28 6.17 31.48
C SER A 320 9.33 5.91 29.98
N MET A 321 8.47 5.00 29.52
CA MET A 321 8.12 4.88 28.12
C MET A 321 7.44 6.18 27.68
N ASP A 322 7.95 6.84 26.64
CA ASP A 322 7.11 7.25 25.52
C ASP A 322 7.93 7.77 24.32
N VAL A 323 7.42 7.42 23.13
CA VAL A 323 7.43 8.17 21.86
C VAL A 323 8.72 8.88 21.40
N ALA A 324 9.30 8.39 20.29
CA ALA A 324 9.58 9.25 19.13
C ALA A 324 9.88 8.43 17.85
N LEU A 325 9.20 8.83 16.78
CA LEU A 325 9.53 8.56 15.39
C LEU A 325 10.91 9.17 15.05
N THR A 326 11.67 8.51 14.18
CA THR A 326 12.09 9.00 12.84
C THR A 326 13.38 8.31 12.34
N SER A 327 13.50 8.33 11.02
CA SER A 327 14.69 8.12 10.20
C SER A 327 14.85 6.75 9.55
N ASP A 328 14.51 6.82 8.27
CA ASP A 328 14.95 6.06 7.12
C ASP A 328 16.46 5.77 7.09
N GLY A 329 16.86 4.69 6.38
CA GLY A 329 18.25 4.46 5.97
C GLY A 329 18.85 3.08 6.23
N ALA A 330 18.47 2.11 5.39
CA ALA A 330 19.27 1.01 4.83
C ALA A 330 20.10 0.04 5.73
N SER A 331 19.83 -1.26 5.49
CA SER A 331 20.78 -2.39 5.54
C SER A 331 21.02 -3.13 6.86
N ALA A 332 20.06 -3.98 7.26
CA ALA A 332 20.33 -5.28 7.90
C ALA A 332 19.07 -6.19 7.86
N PRO A 333 19.06 -7.31 7.12
CA PRO A 333 17.89 -8.20 7.04
C PRO A 333 17.65 -9.03 8.33
N THR A 334 18.55 -8.98 9.32
CA THR A 334 18.45 -9.77 10.56
C THR A 334 17.75 -9.06 11.72
N ASN A 335 17.54 -7.74 11.63
CA ASN A 335 17.05 -6.95 12.77
C ASN A 335 15.51 -6.91 12.88
N ASN A 336 14.80 -7.10 11.76
CA ASN A 336 13.34 -7.16 11.75
C ASN A 336 12.81 -8.45 12.37
N ASP A 337 13.47 -9.60 12.15
CA ASP A 337 13.04 -10.88 12.69
C ASP A 337 13.10 -10.90 14.22
N ASN A 338 14.17 -10.34 14.80
CA ASN A 338 14.29 -10.19 16.25
C ASN A 338 13.19 -9.29 16.83
N ARG A 339 12.79 -8.23 16.12
CA ARG A 339 11.69 -7.33 16.55
C ARG A 339 10.34 -8.05 16.58
N TRP A 340 10.05 -8.90 15.59
CA TRP A 340 8.84 -9.71 15.57
C TRP A 340 8.87 -10.79 16.65
N LEU A 341 10.05 -11.39 16.90
CA LEU A 341 10.24 -12.38 17.95
C LEU A 341 9.97 -11.79 19.35
N PHE A 342 10.49 -10.59 19.65
CA PHE A 342 10.23 -9.92 20.92
C PHE A 342 8.76 -9.53 21.10
N ARG A 343 8.10 -9.02 20.05
CA ARG A 343 6.66 -8.73 20.10
C ARG A 343 5.81 -9.97 20.31
N LEU A 344 6.18 -11.08 19.67
CA LEU A 344 5.49 -12.35 19.83
C LEU A 344 5.62 -12.84 21.27
N ARG A 345 6.82 -12.77 21.84
CA ARG A 345 7.09 -13.15 23.23
C ARG A 345 6.35 -12.26 24.23
N ASP A 346 6.24 -10.96 23.96
CA ASP A 346 5.43 -10.03 24.76
C ASP A 346 3.94 -10.36 24.69
N MET A 347 3.43 -10.69 23.49
CA MET A 347 2.04 -11.11 23.29
C MET A 347 1.73 -12.43 24.01
N GLU A 348 2.65 -13.40 23.95
CA GLU A 348 2.55 -14.66 24.68
C GLU A 348 2.56 -14.44 26.20
N TYR A 349 3.42 -13.55 26.68
CA TYR A 349 3.47 -13.18 28.10
C TYR A 349 2.18 -12.51 28.55
N LYS A 350 1.64 -11.56 27.76
CA LYS A 350 0.34 -10.91 28.03
C LYS A 350 -0.80 -11.92 28.04
N LEU A 351 -0.86 -12.84 27.07
CA LEU A 351 -1.88 -13.90 27.04
C LEU A 351 -1.76 -14.85 28.23
N LYS A 352 -0.54 -15.16 28.68
CA LYS A 352 -0.31 -15.97 29.86
C LYS A 352 -0.82 -15.26 31.12
N MET A 353 -0.48 -13.99 31.31
CA MET A 353 -0.97 -13.17 32.42
C MET A 353 -2.50 -13.03 32.41
N GLU A 354 -3.10 -12.84 31.23
CA GLU A 354 -4.55 -12.75 31.09
C GLU A 354 -5.24 -14.08 31.44
N ARG A 355 -4.70 -15.21 31.00
CA ARG A 355 -5.20 -16.55 31.37
C ARG A 355 -5.09 -16.80 32.87
N GLU A 356 -3.96 -16.41 33.46
CA GLU A 356 -3.71 -16.56 34.90
C GLU A 356 -4.64 -15.66 35.72
N GLY A 357 -4.85 -14.41 35.29
CA GLY A 357 -5.83 -13.49 35.89
C GLY A 357 -7.26 -14.04 35.84
N ARG A 358 -7.72 -14.52 34.67
CA ARG A 358 -9.03 -15.19 34.57
C ARG A 358 -9.13 -16.46 35.42
N ASN A 359 -8.02 -17.13 35.70
CA ASN A 359 -8.01 -18.31 36.56
C ASN A 359 -8.12 -17.91 38.04
N GLN A 360 -7.40 -16.86 38.44
CA GLN A 360 -7.50 -16.27 39.78
C GLN A 360 -8.91 -15.72 40.04
N ASP A 361 -9.51 -15.02 39.08
CA ASP A 361 -10.89 -14.54 39.18
C ASP A 361 -11.89 -15.69 39.35
N ARG A 362 -11.73 -16.77 38.58
CA ARG A 362 -12.55 -17.99 38.73
C ARG A 362 -12.36 -18.66 40.08
N GLN A 363 -11.13 -18.71 40.60
CA GLN A 363 -10.85 -19.26 41.93
C GLN A 363 -11.44 -18.38 43.03
N ALA A 364 -11.29 -17.06 42.95
CA ALA A 364 -11.88 -16.10 43.88
C ALA A 364 -13.41 -16.17 43.86
N ALA A 365 -14.02 -16.29 42.67
CA ALA A 365 -15.46 -16.48 42.52
C ALA A 365 -15.92 -17.79 43.18
N ARG A 366 -15.19 -18.90 42.98
CA ARG A 366 -15.47 -20.19 43.65
C ARG A 366 -15.37 -20.09 45.17
N GLN A 367 -14.37 -19.37 45.70
CA GLN A 367 -14.23 -19.16 47.14
C GLN A 367 -15.38 -18.33 47.71
N ARG A 368 -15.79 -17.24 47.03
CA ARG A 368 -16.95 -16.44 47.43
C ARG A 368 -18.23 -17.27 47.39
N LEU A 369 -18.44 -18.06 46.34
CA LEU A 369 -19.62 -18.93 46.22
C LEU A 369 -19.64 -19.98 47.34
N GLY A 370 -18.51 -20.64 47.60
CA GLY A 370 -18.38 -21.61 48.70
C GLY A 370 -18.60 -20.98 50.08
N GLY A 371 -18.11 -19.76 50.30
CA GLY A 371 -18.37 -18.99 51.53
C GLY A 371 -19.87 -18.70 51.71
N LEU A 372 -20.54 -18.22 50.65
CA LEU A 372 -21.98 -17.97 50.64
C LEU A 372 -22.78 -19.26 50.84
N GLU A 373 -22.37 -20.38 50.25
CA GLU A 373 -23.02 -21.69 50.44
C GLU A 373 -22.94 -22.18 51.89
N VAL A 374 -21.78 -22.00 52.54
CA VAL A 374 -21.60 -22.32 53.96
C VAL A 374 -22.43 -21.41 54.84
N GLU A 375 -22.45 -20.11 54.58
CA GLU A 375 -23.27 -19.14 55.32
C GLU A 375 -24.77 -19.44 55.16
N ASN A 376 -25.23 -19.73 53.94
CA ASN A 376 -26.62 -20.11 53.67
C ASN A 376 -27.00 -21.40 54.40
N ARG A 377 -26.08 -22.38 54.46
CA ARG A 377 -26.25 -23.61 55.25
C ARG A 377 -26.39 -23.30 56.74
N GLN A 378 -25.52 -22.46 57.30
CA GLN A 378 -25.58 -22.07 58.71
C GLN A 378 -26.84 -21.27 59.05
N LEU A 379 -27.29 -20.39 58.14
CA LEU A 379 -28.54 -19.64 58.30
C LEU A 379 -29.75 -20.58 58.29
N ARG A 380 -29.79 -21.55 57.37
CA ARG A 380 -30.84 -22.59 57.34
C ARG A 380 -30.84 -23.42 58.61
N GLU A 381 -29.68 -23.76 59.15
CA GLU A 381 -29.55 -24.53 60.39
C GLU A 381 -29.97 -23.71 61.62
N ARG A 382 -29.63 -22.41 61.66
CA ARG A 382 -30.11 -21.48 62.69
C ARG A 382 -31.62 -21.31 62.63
N VAL A 383 -32.19 -21.10 61.44
CA VAL A 383 -33.64 -21.06 61.25
C VAL A 383 -34.27 -22.34 61.77
N ARG A 384 -33.76 -23.51 61.36
CA ARG A 384 -34.27 -24.81 61.83
C ARG A 384 -34.25 -24.95 63.35
N ARG A 385 -33.17 -24.50 64.02
CA ARG A 385 -33.07 -24.48 65.49
C ARG A 385 -34.11 -23.55 66.13
N THR A 386 -34.25 -22.33 65.62
CA THR A 386 -35.24 -21.37 66.13
C THR A 386 -36.68 -21.81 65.88
N THR A 387 -36.95 -22.54 64.79
CA THR A 387 -38.27 -23.09 64.52
C THR A 387 -38.58 -24.28 65.43
N SER A 388 -37.58 -25.11 65.77
CA SER A 388 -37.78 -26.21 66.72
C SER A 388 -37.85 -25.78 68.19
N GLU A 389 -37.44 -24.56 68.52
CA GLU A 389 -37.60 -23.97 69.87
C GLU A 389 -38.93 -23.21 70.03
N ALA A 390 -39.66 -23.00 68.92
CA ALA A 390 -40.94 -22.30 68.89
C ALA A 390 -42.17 -23.25 68.88
N ASP A 391 -41.94 -24.55 68.72
CA ASP A 391 -42.88 -25.65 68.96
C ASP A 391 -42.57 -26.32 70.30
#